data_AF-A0A8S1RD40-F1
#
_entry.id   AF-A0A8S1RD40-F1
#
_cell.length_a   1.000
_cell.length_b   1.000
_cell.length_c   1.000
_cell.angle_alpha   90.00
_cell.angle_beta   90.00
_cell.angle_gamma   90.00
#
_symmetry.space_group_name_H-M   'P 1'
#
loop_
_entity.id
_entity.type
_entity.pdbx_description
1 polymer ?
#
loop_
_entity_poly.entity_id
_entity_poly.type
_entity_poly.pdbx_seq_one_letter_code
_entity_poly.pdbx_strand_id
1 'polypeptide(L)'
;MLILKQKESLAILLIYSLEGARKIILDMVNRIIFGGDYNERSQKVGKQIEPDLNNEENYITFTGEYKADIKVGTWNTFVRLDLTGGGYYNEKGQKHEMWIENQKNYQGIYKNGMRIEDWKIFNDDNKVMQLLRLFDYWWRRKIF
;
A
#
# COMPACT_ATOMS: atom_id res chain seq x y z
N MET A 1 -32.52 21.67 -34.75
CA MET A 1 -31.51 20.58 -34.72
C MET A 1 -30.11 21.06 -34.30
N LEU A 2 -29.62 22.22 -34.77
CA LEU A 2 -28.28 22.74 -34.41
C LEU A 2 -28.08 23.01 -32.90
N ILE A 3 -29.12 23.56 -32.23
CA ILE A 3 -29.08 23.90 -30.80
C ILE A 3 -28.92 22.65 -29.90
N LEU A 4 -29.43 21.49 -30.34
CA LEU A 4 -29.31 20.24 -29.58
C LEU A 4 -27.87 19.71 -29.57
N LYS A 5 -27.21 19.68 -30.74
CA LYS A 5 -25.80 19.26 -30.86
C LYS A 5 -24.83 20.15 -30.06
N GLN A 6 -25.16 21.45 -29.97
CA GLN A 6 -24.35 22.41 -29.21
C GLN A 6 -24.49 22.22 -27.69
N LYS A 7 -25.68 21.85 -27.20
CA LYS A 7 -25.91 21.52 -25.78
C LYS A 7 -25.22 20.21 -25.37
N GLU A 8 -25.24 19.19 -26.24
CA GLU A 8 -24.55 17.92 -26.00
C GLU A 8 -23.03 18.10 -25.89
N SER A 9 -22.44 18.92 -26.76
CA SER A 9 -20.99 19.20 -26.75
C SER A 9 -20.54 19.91 -25.47
N LEU A 10 -21.35 20.85 -24.96
CA LEU A 10 -21.05 21.58 -23.72
C LEU A 10 -21.20 20.69 -22.48
N ALA A 11 -22.18 19.78 -22.46
CA ALA A 11 -22.36 18.83 -21.37
C ALA A 11 -21.16 17.88 -21.25
N ILE A 12 -20.64 17.39 -22.38
CA ILE A 12 -19.45 16.53 -22.42
C ILE A 12 -18.21 17.26 -21.87
N LEU A 13 -17.98 18.51 -22.31
CA LEU A 13 -16.88 19.34 -21.80
C LEU A 13 -16.99 19.61 -20.29
N LEU A 14 -18.20 19.83 -19.78
CA LEU A 14 -18.44 20.02 -18.35
C LEU A 14 -18.14 18.74 -17.54
N ILE A 15 -18.53 17.57 -18.06
CA ILE A 15 -18.25 16.28 -17.42
C ILE A 15 -16.73 16.03 -17.36
N TYR A 16 -16.00 16.24 -18.45
CA TYR A 16 -14.54 16.08 -18.45
C TYR A 16 -13.83 17.06 -17.50
N SER A 17 -14.33 18.30 -17.40
CA SER A 17 -13.83 19.29 -16.44
C SER A 17 -14.06 18.86 -14.99
N LEU A 18 -15.23 18.30 -14.68
CA LEU A 18 -15.58 17.79 -13.35
C LEU A 18 -14.76 16.54 -12.99
N GLU A 19 -14.49 15.64 -13.93
CA GLU A 19 -13.62 14.48 -13.70
C GLU A 19 -12.17 14.91 -13.43
N GLY A 20 -11.65 15.90 -14.16
CA GLY A 20 -10.34 16.48 -13.91
C GLY A 20 -10.24 17.13 -12.52
N ALA A 21 -11.24 17.92 -12.14
CA ALA A 21 -11.31 18.54 -10.83
C ALA A 21 -11.43 17.51 -9.69
N ARG A 22 -12.24 16.45 -9.87
CA ARG A 22 -12.37 15.35 -8.92
C ARG A 22 -11.04 14.65 -8.68
N LYS A 23 -10.27 14.40 -9.75
CA LYS A 23 -8.94 13.79 -9.65
C LYS A 23 -7.97 14.66 -8.83
N ILE A 24 -7.95 15.97 -9.10
CA ILE A 24 -7.09 16.92 -8.37
C ILE A 24 -7.48 16.98 -6.88
N ILE A 25 -8.78 17.04 -6.57
CA ILE A 25 -9.26 17.10 -5.19
C ILE A 25 -8.94 15.80 -4.44
N LEU A 26 -9.14 14.64 -5.07
CA LEU A 26 -8.78 13.34 -4.47
C LEU A 26 -7.27 13.23 -4.21
N ASP A 27 -6.43 13.66 -5.16
CA ASP A 27 -4.98 13.69 -4.98
C ASP A 27 -4.58 14.63 -3.83
N MET A 28 -5.22 15.80 -3.71
CA MET A 28 -4.99 16.74 -2.60
C MET A 28 -5.41 16.16 -1.25
N VAL A 29 -6.61 15.58 -1.16
CA VAL A 29 -7.12 14.97 0.08
C VAL A 29 -6.25 13.79 0.49
N ASN A 30 -5.86 12.94 -0.46
CA ASN A 30 -4.99 11.80 -0.17
C ASN A 30 -3.60 12.24 0.31
N ARG A 31 -3.02 13.29 -0.28
CA ARG A 31 -1.75 13.87 0.20
C ARG A 31 -1.86 14.43 1.62
N ILE A 32 -2.99 15.06 1.95
CA ILE A 32 -3.20 15.66 3.28
C ILE A 32 -3.45 14.58 4.35
N ILE A 33 -4.24 13.55 4.03
CA ILE A 33 -4.69 12.55 5.02
C ILE A 33 -3.70 11.39 5.13
N PHE A 34 -3.17 10.91 4.00
CA PHE A 34 -2.33 9.71 3.95
C PHE A 34 -0.85 10.00 3.70
N GLY A 35 -0.51 11.29 3.49
CA GLY A 35 0.86 11.70 3.22
C GLY A 35 1.38 11.18 1.87
N GLY A 36 2.66 11.42 1.61
CA GLY A 36 3.38 10.81 0.50
C GLY A 36 4.00 11.80 -0.49
N ASP A 37 5.20 11.44 -0.95
CA ASP A 37 5.90 12.18 -1.99
C ASP A 37 5.51 11.67 -3.39
N TYR A 38 5.45 12.59 -4.34
CA TYR A 38 5.19 12.30 -5.75
C TYR A 38 6.26 12.95 -6.61
N ASN A 39 6.70 12.25 -7.65
CA ASN A 39 7.61 12.84 -8.62
C ASN A 39 6.86 13.76 -9.61
N GLU A 40 7.61 14.41 -10.51
CA GLU A 40 7.10 15.28 -11.59
C GLU A 40 6.13 14.59 -12.58
N ARG A 41 6.07 13.25 -12.57
CA ARG A 41 5.13 12.45 -13.36
C ARG A 41 3.90 12.02 -12.55
N SER A 42 3.71 12.59 -11.36
CA SER A 42 2.64 12.22 -10.41
C SER A 42 2.70 10.76 -9.96
N GLN A 43 3.88 10.15 -9.96
CA GLN A 43 4.08 8.79 -9.47
C GLN A 43 4.49 8.82 -8.00
N LYS A 44 4.00 7.85 -7.21
CA LYS A 44 4.40 7.68 -5.80
C LYS A 44 5.89 7.41 -5.70
N VAL A 45 6.54 8.12 -4.81
CA VAL A 45 7.95 7.94 -4.45
C VAL A 45 8.13 8.07 -2.94
N GLY A 46 9.24 7.54 -2.41
CA GLY A 46 9.58 7.68 -1.00
C GLY A 46 8.60 6.98 -0.06
N LYS A 47 8.52 7.46 1.18
CA LYS A 47 7.70 6.84 2.23
C LYS A 47 6.22 7.14 2.00
N GLN A 48 5.38 6.12 2.16
CA GLN A 48 3.94 6.18 1.92
C GLN A 48 3.17 5.47 3.03
N ILE A 49 1.96 5.94 3.29
CA ILE A 49 0.95 5.28 4.13
C ILE A 49 -0.26 5.02 3.26
N GLU A 50 -0.78 3.80 3.27
CA GLU A 50 -1.94 3.41 2.46
C GLU A 50 -3.04 2.82 3.33
N PRO A 51 -4.27 3.37 3.31
CA PRO A 51 -5.40 2.73 3.95
C PRO A 51 -5.85 1.49 3.16
N ASP A 52 -6.33 0.46 3.86
CA ASP A 52 -7.13 -0.61 3.24
C ASP A 52 -8.56 -0.12 3.06
N LEU A 53 -8.87 0.31 1.83
CA LEU A 53 -10.21 0.82 1.50
C LEU A 53 -11.30 -0.26 1.56
N ASN A 54 -10.93 -1.55 1.64
CA ASN A 54 -11.91 -2.64 1.75
C ASN A 54 -12.24 -2.98 3.20
N ASN A 55 -11.60 -2.34 4.18
CA ASN A 55 -11.74 -2.68 5.59
C ASN A 55 -12.01 -1.44 6.45
N GLU A 56 -13.18 -0.83 6.22
CA GLU A 56 -13.64 0.37 6.92
C GLU A 56 -13.74 0.18 8.44
N GLU A 57 -13.99 -1.05 8.91
CA GLU A 57 -14.20 -1.33 10.34
C GLU A 57 -12.90 -1.49 11.14
N ASN A 58 -11.80 -1.94 10.51
CA ASN A 58 -10.57 -2.30 11.23
C ASN A 58 -9.42 -1.32 11.09
N TYR A 59 -9.58 -0.23 10.32
CA TYR A 59 -8.56 0.80 10.14
C TYR A 59 -7.20 0.19 9.82
N ILE A 60 -7.15 -0.64 8.78
CA ILE A 60 -5.89 -1.23 8.34
C ILE A 60 -5.12 -0.18 7.54
N THR A 61 -3.85 0.03 7.90
CA THR A 61 -2.93 0.87 7.14
C THR A 61 -1.66 0.11 6.80
N PHE A 62 -1.09 0.39 5.64
CA PHE A 62 0.18 -0.15 5.18
C PHE A 62 1.20 0.97 5.12
N THR A 63 2.40 0.77 5.65
CA THR A 63 3.48 1.76 5.53
C THR A 63 4.69 1.14 4.87
N GLY A 64 5.32 1.87 3.96
CA GLY A 64 6.49 1.39 3.24
C GLY A 64 7.00 2.42 2.24
N GLU A 65 7.80 1.97 1.30
CA GLU A 65 8.42 2.83 0.30
C GLU A 65 7.93 2.51 -1.11
N TYR A 66 7.80 3.57 -1.91
CA TYR A 66 7.53 3.51 -3.33
C TYR A 66 8.69 4.05 -4.16
N LYS A 67 8.86 3.48 -5.34
CA LYS A 67 9.79 3.94 -6.37
C LYS A 67 9.07 3.92 -7.72
N ALA A 68 8.59 5.09 -8.15
CA ALA A 68 7.83 5.27 -9.38
C ALA A 68 6.60 4.33 -9.47
N ASP A 69 5.70 4.43 -8.49
CA ASP A 69 4.49 3.59 -8.31
C ASP A 69 4.73 2.11 -8.03
N ILE A 70 5.98 1.68 -7.85
CA ILE A 70 6.33 0.32 -7.46
C ILE A 70 6.62 0.28 -5.96
N LYS A 71 5.93 -0.60 -5.22
CA LYS A 71 6.27 -0.89 -3.81
C LYS A 71 7.64 -1.53 -3.72
N VAL A 72 8.52 -1.01 -2.90
CA VAL A 72 9.87 -1.55 -2.71
C VAL A 72 10.22 -1.61 -1.22
N GLY A 73 11.18 -2.45 -0.87
CA GLY A 73 11.69 -2.52 0.48
C GLY A 73 10.70 -3.14 1.46
N THR A 74 10.91 -2.84 2.74
CA THR A 74 10.06 -3.33 3.84
C THR A 74 8.73 -2.57 3.86
N TRP A 75 7.65 -3.33 3.95
CA TRP A 75 6.30 -2.87 4.11
C TRP A 75 5.70 -3.45 5.38
N ASN A 76 5.07 -2.61 6.18
CA ASN A 76 4.46 -2.95 7.46
C ASN A 76 2.95 -2.80 7.37
N THR A 77 2.21 -3.68 8.03
CA THR A 77 0.74 -3.63 8.13
C THR A 77 0.35 -3.31 9.56
N PHE A 78 -0.48 -2.29 9.75
CA PHE A 78 -1.00 -1.85 11.03
C PHE A 78 -2.51 -2.02 11.10
N VAL A 79 -3.01 -2.51 12.23
CA VAL A 79 -4.45 -2.54 12.57
C VAL A 79 -4.61 -1.70 13.82
N ARG A 80 -5.42 -0.64 13.77
CA ARG A 80 -5.62 0.25 14.94
C ARG A 80 -4.30 0.69 15.60
N LEU A 81 -3.29 0.99 14.77
CA LEU A 81 -1.91 1.36 15.17
C LEU A 81 -1.00 0.22 15.66
N ASP A 82 -1.52 -1.01 15.80
CA ASP A 82 -0.69 -2.18 16.15
C ASP A 82 -0.06 -2.78 14.90
N LEU A 83 1.27 -3.01 14.94
CA LEU A 83 1.96 -3.75 13.90
C LEU A 83 1.47 -5.21 13.90
N THR A 84 0.87 -5.64 12.80
CA THR A 84 0.22 -6.96 12.68
C THR A 84 0.82 -7.84 11.58
N GLY A 85 1.63 -7.25 10.71
CA GLY A 85 2.26 -8.00 9.65
C GLY A 85 3.13 -7.11 8.79
N GLY A 86 3.50 -7.64 7.64
CA GLY A 86 4.42 -6.99 6.73
C GLY A 86 5.34 -7.98 6.03
N GLY A 87 6.24 -7.44 5.23
CA GLY A 87 7.25 -8.21 4.53
C GLY A 87 8.04 -7.32 3.60
N TYR A 88 8.71 -7.92 2.63
CA TYR A 88 9.55 -7.18 1.69
C TYR A 88 9.04 -7.31 0.26
N TYR A 89 9.08 -6.19 -0.45
CA TYR A 89 8.92 -6.13 -1.90
C TYR A 89 10.27 -5.92 -2.55
N ASN A 90 10.55 -6.71 -3.59
CA ASN A 90 11.74 -6.52 -4.41
C ASN A 90 11.60 -5.30 -5.34
N GLU A 91 12.66 -4.95 -6.08
CA GLU A 91 12.68 -3.82 -7.03
C GLU A 91 11.63 -3.92 -8.16
N LYS A 92 11.00 -5.08 -8.34
CA LYS A 92 9.93 -5.29 -9.34
C LYS A 92 8.53 -5.17 -8.73
N GLY A 93 8.40 -4.81 -7.45
CA GLY A 93 7.12 -4.71 -6.77
C GLY A 93 6.51 -6.05 -6.38
N GLN A 94 7.31 -7.12 -6.35
CA GLN A 94 6.83 -8.46 -6.00
C GLN A 94 7.17 -8.77 -4.56
N LYS A 95 6.21 -9.36 -3.83
CA LYS A 95 6.47 -9.94 -2.51
C LYS A 95 7.64 -10.92 -2.60
N HIS A 96 8.59 -10.78 -1.70
CA HIS A 96 9.80 -11.58 -1.64
C HIS A 96 10.15 -11.87 -0.18
N GLU A 97 10.65 -13.07 0.07
CA GLU A 97 11.11 -13.56 1.37
C GLU A 97 10.01 -13.65 2.44
N MET A 98 10.35 -13.45 3.71
CA MET A 98 9.44 -13.65 4.83
C MET A 98 8.30 -12.62 4.81
N TRP A 99 7.08 -13.10 5.00
CA TRP A 99 5.88 -12.29 5.14
C TRP A 99 5.05 -12.78 6.32
N ILE A 100 4.45 -11.82 7.03
CA ILE A 100 3.41 -12.07 8.03
C ILE A 100 2.10 -11.47 7.54
N GLU A 101 1.06 -12.30 7.50
CA GLU A 101 -0.30 -11.91 7.12
C GLU A 101 -1.25 -11.88 8.32
N ASN A 102 -1.90 -10.72 8.44
CA ASN A 102 -2.67 -10.24 9.59
C ASN A 102 -3.90 -11.09 9.96
N GLN A 103 -4.54 -11.80 9.02
CA GLN A 103 -5.83 -12.43 9.28
C GLN A 103 -5.77 -13.64 10.24
N LYS A 104 -4.65 -14.38 10.32
CA LYS A 104 -4.51 -15.54 11.23
C LYS A 104 -3.08 -15.81 11.69
N ASN A 105 -2.25 -14.77 11.81
CA ASN A 105 -0.81 -14.91 12.12
C ASN A 105 -0.11 -15.92 11.22
N TYR A 106 -0.40 -15.84 9.93
CA TYR A 106 0.22 -16.68 8.93
C TYR A 106 1.62 -16.13 8.64
N GLN A 107 2.63 -16.98 8.74
CA GLN A 107 3.98 -16.64 8.30
C GLN A 107 4.48 -17.64 7.27
N GLY A 108 5.16 -17.12 6.26
CA GLY A 108 5.72 -17.93 5.20
C GLY A 108 6.61 -17.12 4.27
N ILE A 109 7.16 -17.79 3.27
CA ILE A 109 8.11 -17.20 2.34
C ILE A 109 7.40 -16.94 1.01
N TYR A 110 7.68 -15.79 0.42
CA TYR A 110 7.33 -15.45 -0.95
C TYR A 110 8.55 -15.52 -1.87
N LYS A 111 8.34 -15.99 -3.10
CA LYS A 111 9.32 -15.89 -4.18
C LYS A 111 8.62 -15.40 -5.43
N ASN A 112 9.03 -14.22 -5.91
CA ASN A 112 8.47 -13.56 -7.10
C ASN A 112 6.94 -13.39 -7.02
N GLY A 113 6.43 -12.98 -5.85
CA GLY A 113 5.00 -12.77 -5.64
C GLY A 113 4.19 -14.05 -5.37
N MET A 114 4.80 -15.24 -5.48
CA MET A 114 4.15 -16.51 -5.16
C MET A 114 4.53 -16.98 -3.76
N ARG A 115 3.55 -17.51 -3.02
CA ARG A 115 3.80 -18.23 -1.76
C ARG A 115 4.62 -19.48 -2.07
N ILE A 116 5.67 -19.70 -1.30
CA ILE A 116 6.47 -20.92 -1.34
C ILE A 116 6.48 -21.56 0.05
N GLU A 117 6.60 -22.89 0.08
CA GLU A 117 6.58 -23.72 1.29
C GLU A 117 5.24 -23.71 2.07
N ASP A 118 5.20 -24.52 3.13
CA ASP A 118 4.06 -24.60 4.03
C ASP A 118 4.01 -23.38 4.95
N TRP A 119 2.92 -22.62 4.82
CA TRP A 119 2.63 -21.50 5.68
C TRP A 119 2.24 -21.99 7.07
N LYS A 120 2.93 -21.47 8.08
CA LYS A 120 2.71 -21.87 9.46
C LYS A 120 1.77 -20.88 10.13
N ILE A 121 0.82 -21.42 10.89
CA ILE A 121 -0.02 -20.65 11.82
C ILE A 121 0.74 -20.57 13.13
N PHE A 122 0.82 -19.39 13.72
CA PHE A 122 1.41 -19.21 15.05
C PHE A 122 0.34 -18.82 16.06
N ASN A 123 0.49 -19.35 17.27
CA ASN A 123 -0.36 -18.98 18.38
C ASN A 123 -0.02 -17.56 18.87
N ASP A 124 -1.03 -16.81 19.28
CA ASP A 124 -0.94 -15.38 19.62
C ASP A 124 -0.03 -15.08 20.83
N ASP A 125 0.27 -16.08 21.66
CA ASP A 125 0.97 -15.95 22.95
C ASP A 125 2.38 -15.34 22.87
N ASN A 126 2.93 -15.12 21.66
CA ASN A 126 4.26 -14.57 21.47
C ASN A 126 4.38 -13.51 20.37
N LYS A 127 3.29 -12.79 20.06
CA LYS A 127 3.25 -11.77 18.99
C LYS A 127 4.39 -10.74 19.08
N VAL A 128 4.73 -10.27 20.28
CA VAL A 128 5.85 -9.33 20.50
C VAL A 128 7.19 -9.90 20.05
N MET A 129 7.50 -11.14 20.43
CA MET A 129 8.76 -11.79 20.03
C MET A 129 8.82 -12.06 18.52
N GLN A 130 7.68 -12.26 17.86
CA GLN A 130 7.62 -12.44 16.41
C GLN A 130 7.94 -11.14 15.67
N LEU A 131 7.35 -10.02 16.12
CA LEU A 131 7.65 -8.71 15.56
C LEU A 131 9.12 -8.32 15.79
N LEU A 132 9.70 -8.66 16.94
CA LEU A 132 11.12 -8.45 17.21
C LEU A 132 12.02 -9.29 16.30
N ARG A 133 11.67 -10.54 16.00
CA ARG A 133 12.42 -11.38 15.05
C ARG A 133 12.36 -10.85 13.63
N LEU A 134 11.20 -10.35 13.19
CA LEU A 134 11.08 -9.67 11.91
C LEU A 134 11.96 -8.42 11.90
N PHE A 135 11.86 -7.60 12.94
CA PHE A 135 12.65 -6.38 13.02
C PHE A 135 14.15 -6.69 12.98
N ASP A 136 14.63 -7.68 13.74
CA ASP A 136 16.03 -8.14 13.71
C ASP A 136 16.43 -8.67 12.32
N TYR A 137 15.58 -9.50 11.69
CA TYR A 137 15.82 -10.02 10.34
C TYR A 137 15.98 -8.91 9.31
N TRP A 138 15.07 -7.92 9.31
CA TRP A 138 15.12 -6.79 8.39
C TRP A 138 16.27 -5.83 8.72
N TRP A 139 16.52 -5.56 9.99
CA TRP A 139 17.56 -4.64 10.46
C TRP A 139 18.95 -5.12 10.07
N ARG A 140 19.26 -6.41 10.29
CA ARG A 140 20.54 -7.01 9.90
C ARG A 140 20.84 -6.90 8.41
N ARG A 141 19.83 -6.80 7.55
CA ARG A 141 20.00 -6.71 6.11
C ARG A 141 20.10 -5.30 5.54
N LYS A 142 19.81 -4.27 6.34
CA LYS A 142 20.10 -2.88 5.94
C LYS A 142 21.55 -2.47 6.21
N ILE A 143 22.29 -3.25 6.99
CA ILE A 143 23.63 -2.90 7.50
C ILE A 143 24.77 -3.59 6.72
N PHE A 144 24.47 -4.55 5.84
CA PHE A 144 25.43 -5.26 4.99
C PHE A 144 24.94 -5.28 3.54
#